data_AF-A0A847TQJ5-F1
#
_entry.id   AF-A0A847TQJ5-F1
#
_cell.length_a   1.000
_cell.length_b   1.000
_cell.length_c   1.000
_cell.angle_alpha   90.00
_cell.angle_beta   90.00
_cell.angle_gamma   90.00
#
_symmetry.space_group_name_H-M   'P 1'
#
loop_
_entity.id
_entity.type
_entity.pdbx_description
1 polymer ?
#
loop_
_entity_poly.entity_id
_entity_poly.type
_entity_poly.pdbx_seq_one_letter_code
_entity_poly.pdbx_strand_id
1 'polypeptide(L)'
;MSEDRQEPESLAKEYLEAIDQEIDEDRRSELEDTKEELQDRREKYVSQHGEDSRIVQRVDQKIEDVETELDKLNESVQQIDELRTQLLKAAKDRLEFNREWLSTTVLEGLTHTLYAERDDYLILDQTRIEGPEDLDEIEDLVQLDMEHTFLLLVEDRLGETDTVSERWDRFVDSKYHKPFMVVSREGTASPEDVLPNLSEDADRKDAKNWLERPLYDWDDLVPYYRAGDGEFGLSTSGKYLAHHYAGSAESLAEEGDGGDDSDDGQTSLDDVGGNGGDSDE
;
A
#
# COMPACT_ATOMS: atom_id res chain seq x y z
N MET A 1 36.77 -8.71 -11.30
CA MET A 1 36.34 -7.36 -10.89
C MET A 1 35.10 -7.60 -10.07
N SER A 2 35.24 -7.72 -8.75
CA SER A 2 34.09 -7.76 -7.87
C SER A 2 33.57 -6.33 -7.81
N GLU A 3 32.37 -6.09 -8.32
CA GLU A 3 31.63 -4.89 -7.95
C GLU A 3 31.57 -4.90 -6.42
N ASP A 4 31.97 -3.81 -5.76
CA ASP A 4 31.70 -3.62 -4.33
C ASP A 4 30.17 -3.54 -4.19
N ARG A 5 29.56 -4.70 -3.96
CA ARG A 5 28.12 -4.82 -3.76
C ARG A 5 27.85 -4.47 -2.31
N GLN A 6 26.94 -3.53 -2.11
CA GLN A 6 26.56 -3.09 -0.77
C GLN A 6 25.89 -4.24 -0.01
N GLU A 7 26.27 -4.38 1.26
CA GLU A 7 25.71 -5.37 2.18
C GLU A 7 24.24 -5.05 2.47
N PRO A 8 23.33 -6.05 2.57
CA PRO A 8 21.91 -5.85 2.80
C PRO A 8 21.62 -5.00 4.05
N GLU A 9 22.36 -5.21 5.14
CA GLU A 9 22.21 -4.45 6.38
C GLU A 9 22.52 -2.96 6.18
N SER A 10 23.52 -2.62 5.36
CA SER A 10 23.84 -1.22 5.05
C SER A 10 22.74 -0.56 4.22
N LEU A 11 22.21 -1.26 3.21
CA LEU A 11 21.11 -0.77 2.38
C LEU A 11 19.84 -0.57 3.19
N ALA A 12 19.47 -1.56 4.02
CA ALA A 12 18.29 -1.49 4.87
C ALA A 12 18.42 -0.35 5.89
N LYS A 13 19.59 -0.19 6.51
CA LYS A 13 19.84 0.91 7.43
C LYS A 13 19.75 2.28 6.77
N GLU A 14 20.41 2.48 5.62
CA GLU A 14 20.34 3.74 4.88
C GLU A 14 18.91 4.07 4.46
N TYR A 15 18.15 3.06 4.03
CA TYR A 15 16.73 3.19 3.73
C TYR A 15 15.92 3.61 4.95
N LEU A 16 16.04 2.90 6.07
CA LEU A 16 15.32 3.19 7.31
C LEU A 16 15.68 4.58 7.88
N GLU A 17 16.96 4.97 7.82
CA GLU A 17 17.41 6.31 8.23
C GLU A 17 16.89 7.42 7.29
N ALA A 18 16.69 7.12 6.00
CA ALA A 18 16.13 8.06 5.05
C ALA A 18 14.62 8.27 5.26
N ILE A 19 13.85 7.22 5.57
CA ILE A 19 12.42 7.36 5.89
C ILE A 19 12.16 7.99 7.26
N ASP A 20 13.11 7.86 8.20
CA ASP A 20 13.06 8.55 9.50
C ASP A 20 13.34 10.04 9.40
N GLN A 21 13.93 10.47 8.28
CA GLN A 21 14.01 11.89 7.93
C GLN A 21 12.64 12.30 7.41
N GLU A 22 11.84 12.89 8.30
CA GLU A 22 10.51 13.41 8.01
C GLU A 22 10.56 14.31 6.77
N ILE A 23 9.89 13.88 5.69
CA ILE A 23 9.63 14.73 4.53
C ILE A 23 8.48 15.63 4.92
N ASP A 24 8.71 16.95 4.89
CA ASP A 24 7.68 17.95 5.16
C ASP A 24 6.74 18.05 3.94
N GLU A 25 5.82 17.09 3.82
CA GLU A 25 4.84 17.00 2.73
C GLU A 25 3.87 18.18 2.75
N ASP A 26 3.51 18.69 3.94
CA ASP A 26 2.71 19.91 4.10
C ASP A 26 3.44 21.10 3.46
N ARG A 27 4.73 21.28 3.78
CA ARG A 27 5.56 22.32 3.19
C ARG A 27 5.72 22.15 1.68
N ARG A 28 5.86 20.92 1.20
CA ARG A 28 5.92 20.63 -0.24
C ARG A 28 4.64 21.07 -0.95
N SER A 29 3.47 20.70 -0.42
CA SER A 29 2.17 21.12 -0.95
C SER A 29 2.01 22.65 -0.93
N GLU A 30 2.38 23.32 0.17
CA GLU A 30 2.33 24.78 0.26
C GLU A 30 3.21 25.47 -0.79
N LEU A 31 4.39 24.90 -1.07
CA LEU A 31 5.33 25.43 -2.06
C LEU A 31 4.82 25.23 -3.49
N GLU A 32 4.18 24.09 -3.79
CA GLU A 32 3.53 23.82 -5.07
C GLU A 32 2.40 24.84 -5.33
N ASP A 33 1.52 25.07 -4.35
CA ASP A 33 0.46 26.09 -4.43
C ASP A 33 1.06 27.49 -4.62
N THR A 34 2.10 27.82 -3.84
CA THR A 34 2.78 29.12 -3.92
C THR A 34 3.41 29.34 -5.30
N LYS A 35 4.00 28.29 -5.89
CA LYS A 35 4.59 28.33 -7.23
C LYS A 35 3.53 28.64 -8.27
N GLU A 36 2.39 27.96 -8.24
CA GLU A 36 1.27 28.20 -9.15
C GLU A 36 0.78 29.66 -9.04
N GLU A 37 0.53 30.16 -7.82
CA GLU A 37 0.09 31.54 -7.64
C GLU A 37 1.14 32.58 -8.14
N LEU A 38 2.43 32.28 -7.99
CA LEU A 38 3.51 33.16 -8.47
C LEU A 38 3.58 33.15 -10.00
N GLN A 39 3.36 32.00 -10.64
CA GLN A 39 3.31 31.88 -12.10
C GLN A 39 2.15 32.70 -12.70
N ASP A 40 0.96 32.64 -12.09
CA ASP A 40 -0.19 33.47 -12.47
C ASP A 40 0.11 34.97 -12.34
N ARG A 41 0.70 35.37 -11.21
CA ARG A 41 1.08 36.78 -10.98
C ARG A 41 2.16 37.23 -11.95
N ARG A 42 3.11 36.36 -12.30
CA ARG A 42 4.14 36.62 -13.30
C ARG A 42 3.52 36.93 -14.65
N GLU A 43 2.61 36.07 -15.14
CA GLU A 43 1.94 36.27 -16.43
C GLU A 43 1.18 37.61 -16.46
N LYS A 44 0.44 37.91 -15.38
CA LYS A 44 -0.26 39.19 -15.23
C LYS A 44 0.70 40.38 -15.29
N TYR A 45 1.83 40.33 -14.58
CA TYR A 45 2.80 41.44 -14.55
C TYR A 45 3.57 41.60 -15.85
N VAL A 46 3.88 40.51 -16.55
CA VAL A 46 4.45 40.54 -17.91
C VAL A 46 3.50 41.28 -18.85
N SER A 47 2.20 40.96 -18.81
CA SER A 47 1.18 41.63 -19.63
C SER A 47 1.06 43.13 -19.34
N GLN A 48 1.18 43.54 -18.07
CA GLN A 48 0.97 44.92 -17.63
C GLN A 48 2.22 45.82 -17.74
N HIS A 49 3.41 45.25 -17.54
CA HIS A 49 4.64 46.00 -17.31
C HIS A 49 5.80 45.58 -18.24
N GLY A 50 5.66 44.47 -18.97
CA GLY A 50 6.73 43.88 -19.78
C GLY A 50 7.68 42.99 -18.98
N GLU A 51 8.34 42.07 -19.68
CA GLU A 51 9.25 41.06 -19.11
C GLU A 51 10.43 41.66 -18.34
N ASP A 52 11.02 42.75 -18.84
CA ASP A 52 12.19 43.40 -18.22
C ASP A 52 11.84 44.27 -17.00
N SER A 53 10.58 44.31 -16.58
CA SER A 53 10.17 45.14 -15.46
C SER A 53 10.73 44.60 -14.14
N ARG A 54 11.11 45.51 -13.23
CA ARG A 54 11.64 45.15 -11.92
C ARG A 54 10.67 44.32 -11.07
N ILE A 55 9.36 44.43 -11.31
CA ILE A 55 8.36 43.64 -10.58
C ILE A 55 8.33 42.20 -11.11
N VAL A 56 8.44 41.98 -12.42
CA VAL A 56 8.57 40.64 -13.01
C VAL A 56 9.84 39.97 -12.53
N GLN A 57 10.99 40.66 -12.58
CA GLN A 57 12.26 40.13 -12.06
C GLN A 57 12.19 39.70 -10.58
N ARG A 58 11.41 40.40 -9.75
CA ARG A 58 11.21 40.02 -8.34
C ARG A 58 10.30 38.81 -8.17
N VAL A 59 9.34 38.61 -9.06
CA VAL A 59 8.50 37.40 -9.06
C VAL A 59 9.33 36.22 -9.57
N ASP A 60 10.13 36.40 -10.61
CA ASP A 60 11.03 35.38 -11.15
C ASP A 60 11.99 34.86 -10.07
N GLN A 61 12.61 35.76 -9.29
CA GLN A 61 13.45 35.34 -8.17
C GLN A 61 12.69 34.52 -7.12
N LYS A 62 11.44 34.91 -6.80
CA LYS A 62 10.63 34.16 -5.83
C LYS A 62 10.24 32.77 -6.34
N ILE A 63 9.97 32.65 -7.65
CA ILE A 63 9.72 31.35 -8.28
C ILE A 63 10.98 30.50 -8.17
N GLU A 64 12.15 31.03 -8.50
CA GLU A 64 13.44 30.32 -8.38
C GLU A 64 13.72 29.87 -6.93
N ASP A 65 13.43 30.74 -5.94
CA ASP A 65 13.60 30.40 -4.52
C ASP A 65 12.68 29.23 -4.11
N VAL A 66 11.41 29.25 -4.54
CA VAL A 66 10.42 28.17 -4.30
C VAL A 66 10.82 26.89 -5.02
N GLU A 67 11.25 26.96 -6.27
CA GLU A 67 11.72 25.81 -7.04
C GLU A 67 12.94 25.15 -6.40
N THR A 68 13.90 25.94 -5.92
CA THR A 68 15.07 25.42 -5.21
C THR A 68 14.70 24.69 -3.90
N GLU A 69 13.65 25.14 -3.21
CA GLU A 69 13.17 24.47 -1.99
C GLU A 69 12.42 23.18 -2.33
N LEU A 70 11.56 23.20 -3.35
CA LEU A 70 10.88 22.00 -3.87
C LEU A 70 11.89 20.95 -4.36
N ASP A 71 12.94 21.34 -5.06
CA ASP A 71 13.97 20.43 -5.56
C ASP A 71 14.62 19.66 -4.40
N LYS A 72 14.89 20.30 -3.27
CA LYS A 72 15.47 19.62 -2.08
C LYS A 72 14.53 18.62 -1.45
N LEU A 73 13.24 18.96 -1.35
CA LEU A 73 12.22 18.05 -0.83
C LEU A 73 12.06 16.85 -1.77
N ASN A 74 12.02 17.09 -3.08
CA ASN A 74 11.93 16.05 -4.10
C ASN A 74 13.18 15.16 -4.16
N GLU A 75 14.39 15.70 -3.95
CA GLU A 75 15.63 14.92 -3.85
C GLU A 75 15.55 13.90 -2.71
N SER A 76 14.95 14.28 -1.57
CA SER A 76 14.79 13.38 -0.42
C SER A 76 13.81 12.24 -0.72
N VAL A 77 12.68 12.53 -1.36
CA VAL A 77 11.71 11.52 -1.83
C VAL A 77 12.37 10.57 -2.83
N GLN A 78 13.10 11.11 -3.82
CA GLN A 78 13.79 10.30 -4.83
C GLN A 78 14.84 9.39 -4.20
N GLN A 79 15.59 9.89 -3.21
CA GLN A 79 16.58 9.09 -2.49
C GLN A 79 15.93 7.91 -1.76
N ILE A 80 14.80 8.12 -1.10
CA ILE A 80 14.05 7.05 -0.43
C ILE A 80 13.58 6.00 -1.44
N ASP A 81 13.03 6.43 -2.56
CA ASP A 81 12.56 5.53 -3.63
C ASP A 81 13.70 4.74 -4.27
N GLU A 82 14.86 5.38 -4.45
CA GLU A 82 16.06 4.73 -4.97
C GLU A 82 16.60 3.68 -3.99
N LEU A 83 16.72 4.03 -2.70
CA LEU A 83 17.16 3.09 -1.66
C LEU A 83 16.20 1.90 -1.51
N ARG A 84 14.88 2.15 -1.52
CA ARG A 84 13.85 1.09 -1.55
C ARG A 84 14.07 0.15 -2.72
N THR A 85 14.25 0.71 -3.93
CA THR A 85 14.44 -0.08 -5.15
C THR A 85 15.74 -0.88 -5.11
N GLN A 86 16.83 -0.31 -4.58
CA GLN A 86 18.11 -1.01 -4.42
C GLN A 86 18.00 -2.18 -3.43
N LEU A 87 17.32 -1.98 -2.29
CA LEU A 87 17.09 -3.04 -1.31
C LEU A 87 16.27 -4.20 -1.90
N LEU A 88 15.16 -3.91 -2.60
CA LEU A 88 14.34 -4.93 -3.25
C LEU A 88 15.10 -5.68 -4.35
N LYS A 89 15.88 -4.98 -5.18
CA LYS A 89 16.73 -5.64 -6.20
C LYS A 89 17.81 -6.51 -5.56
N ALA A 90 18.43 -6.03 -4.48
CA ALA A 90 19.39 -6.83 -3.74
C ALA A 90 18.76 -8.12 -3.19
N ALA A 91 17.54 -8.03 -2.65
CA ALA A 91 16.80 -9.19 -2.15
C ALA A 91 16.48 -10.16 -3.31
N LYS A 92 15.92 -9.65 -4.40
CA LYS A 92 15.64 -10.48 -5.59
C LYS A 92 16.85 -11.28 -6.06
N ASP A 93 18.02 -10.65 -6.11
CA ASP A 93 19.22 -11.27 -6.69
C ASP A 93 19.98 -12.20 -5.74
N ARG A 94 19.80 -12.05 -4.42
CA ARG A 94 20.73 -12.62 -3.42
C ARG A 94 20.10 -13.13 -2.12
N LEU A 95 18.79 -12.96 -1.92
CA LEU A 95 18.12 -13.39 -0.70
C LEU A 95 18.33 -14.89 -0.48
N GLU A 96 18.80 -15.22 0.72
CA GLU A 96 18.88 -16.56 1.27
C GLU A 96 18.56 -16.43 2.76
N PHE A 97 17.84 -17.38 3.34
CA PHE A 97 17.44 -17.39 4.75
C PHE A 97 18.62 -17.72 5.67
N ASN A 98 19.52 -16.76 5.78
CA ASN A 98 20.73 -16.82 6.57
C ASN A 98 20.84 -15.57 7.48
N ARG A 99 21.94 -15.47 8.25
CA ARG A 99 22.13 -14.36 9.20
C ARG A 99 22.22 -12.97 8.56
N GLU A 100 22.62 -12.87 7.30
CA GLU A 100 22.75 -11.60 6.59
C GLU A 100 21.36 -11.01 6.32
N TRP A 101 20.46 -11.83 5.78
CA TRP A 101 19.12 -11.42 5.35
C TRP A 101 18.06 -11.48 6.44
N LEU A 102 18.20 -12.36 7.42
CA LEU A 102 17.28 -12.49 8.56
C LEU A 102 17.76 -11.68 9.78
N SER A 103 18.59 -10.66 9.58
CA SER A 103 18.90 -9.72 10.66
C SER A 103 17.74 -8.74 10.86
N THR A 104 17.49 -8.31 12.11
CA THR A 104 16.39 -7.41 12.47
C THR A 104 16.30 -6.20 11.53
N THR A 105 17.40 -5.49 11.29
CA THR A 105 17.41 -4.30 10.43
C THR A 105 17.05 -4.60 8.99
N VAL A 106 17.49 -5.75 8.45
CA VAL A 106 17.14 -6.15 7.08
C VAL A 106 15.67 -6.54 7.00
N LEU A 107 15.15 -7.28 7.99
CA LEU A 107 13.73 -7.61 8.06
C LEU A 107 12.87 -6.35 8.14
N GLU A 108 13.12 -5.44 9.07
CA GLU A 108 12.40 -4.17 9.21
C GLU A 108 12.42 -3.36 7.91
N GLY A 109 13.58 -3.30 7.24
CA GLY A 109 13.74 -2.64 5.95
C GLY A 109 12.86 -3.29 4.88
N LEU A 110 12.96 -4.60 4.71
CA LEU A 110 12.22 -5.34 3.70
C LEU A 110 10.71 -5.29 3.93
N THR A 111 10.24 -5.50 5.15
CA THR A 111 8.81 -5.46 5.48
C THR A 111 8.25 -4.06 5.25
N HIS A 112 9.02 -3.01 5.54
CA HIS A 112 8.59 -1.63 5.28
C HIS A 112 8.54 -1.36 3.77
N THR A 113 9.50 -1.84 2.98
CA THR A 113 9.45 -1.70 1.52
C THR A 113 8.25 -2.43 0.88
N LEU A 114 7.85 -3.57 1.45
CA LEU A 114 6.76 -4.40 0.95
C LEU A 114 5.39 -3.89 1.38
N TYR A 115 5.21 -3.55 2.66
CA TYR A 115 3.90 -3.24 3.24
C TYR A 115 3.91 -2.13 4.31
N ALA A 116 4.91 -1.25 4.30
CA ALA A 116 5.01 -0.04 5.14
C ALA A 116 5.03 -0.26 6.67
N GLU A 117 5.22 -1.50 7.14
CA GLU A 117 5.43 -1.81 8.56
C GLU A 117 6.88 -2.25 8.80
N ARG A 118 7.44 -1.89 9.96
CA ARG A 118 8.81 -2.27 10.38
C ARG A 118 8.76 -3.49 11.29
N ASP A 119 8.30 -4.61 10.75
CA ASP A 119 8.35 -5.88 11.47
C ASP A 119 9.79 -6.40 11.49
N ASP A 120 10.27 -6.82 12.66
CA ASP A 120 11.55 -7.52 12.80
C ASP A 120 11.44 -9.03 12.54
N TYR A 121 10.39 -9.46 11.84
CA TYR A 121 10.05 -10.86 11.62
C TYR A 121 9.29 -11.07 10.32
N LEU A 122 9.32 -12.30 9.81
CA LEU A 122 8.43 -12.79 8.76
C LEU A 122 7.45 -13.81 9.34
N ILE A 123 6.27 -13.94 8.73
CA ILE A 123 5.35 -15.04 8.98
C ILE A 123 5.07 -15.74 7.66
N LEU A 124 5.70 -16.90 7.46
CA LEU A 124 5.61 -17.73 6.26
C LEU A 124 5.23 -19.15 6.66
N ASP A 125 4.26 -19.75 5.96
CA ASP A 125 3.72 -21.09 6.26
C ASP A 125 3.52 -21.37 7.76
N GLN A 126 2.74 -20.49 8.43
CA GLN A 126 2.46 -20.54 9.88
C GLN A 126 3.68 -20.38 10.82
N THR A 127 4.88 -20.17 10.27
CA THR A 127 6.12 -20.04 11.03
C THR A 127 6.50 -18.57 11.14
N ARG A 128 6.77 -18.12 12.36
CA ARG A 128 7.35 -16.81 12.63
C ARG A 128 8.88 -16.94 12.60
N ILE A 129 9.53 -16.15 11.77
CA ILE A 129 10.97 -16.18 11.51
C ILE A 129 11.55 -14.83 11.94
N GLU A 130 12.28 -14.81 13.04
CA GLU A 130 13.03 -13.65 13.58
C GLU A 130 14.53 -13.79 13.29
N GLY A 131 14.99 -15.00 13.02
CA GLY A 131 16.37 -15.32 12.67
C GLY A 131 16.51 -16.70 12.02
N PRO A 132 17.71 -17.06 11.55
CA PRO A 132 17.95 -18.36 10.91
C PRO A 132 17.78 -19.54 11.85
N GLU A 133 17.92 -19.35 13.17
CA GLU A 133 17.69 -20.40 14.17
C GLU A 133 16.24 -20.92 14.17
N ASP A 134 15.26 -20.10 13.76
CA ASP A 134 13.86 -20.51 13.67
C ASP A 134 13.63 -21.56 12.56
N LEU A 135 14.61 -21.72 11.67
CA LEU A 135 14.58 -22.64 10.54
C LEU A 135 15.31 -23.96 10.82
N ASP A 136 16.04 -24.07 11.94
CA ASP A 136 16.88 -25.24 12.24
C ASP A 136 16.10 -26.57 12.28
N GLU A 137 14.81 -26.53 12.61
CA GLU A 137 13.91 -27.70 12.67
C GLU A 137 13.06 -27.88 11.40
N ILE A 138 13.15 -26.97 10.43
CA ILE A 138 12.37 -26.97 9.19
C ILE A 138 13.14 -27.67 8.09
N GLU A 139 12.47 -28.52 7.32
CA GLU A 139 13.10 -29.23 6.21
C GLU A 139 13.60 -28.24 5.13
N ASP A 140 14.81 -28.45 4.60
CA ASP A 140 15.44 -27.57 3.60
C ASP A 140 14.53 -27.22 2.42
N LEU A 141 13.72 -28.19 1.93
CA LEU A 141 12.78 -27.94 0.83
C LEU A 141 11.68 -26.95 1.21
N VAL A 142 11.16 -27.03 2.44
CA VAL A 142 10.15 -26.11 2.94
C VAL A 142 10.75 -24.71 3.12
N GLN A 143 12.01 -24.62 3.56
CA GLN A 143 12.73 -23.34 3.63
C GLN A 143 12.86 -22.69 2.25
N LEU A 144 13.20 -23.47 1.21
CA LEU A 144 13.24 -22.98 -0.18
C LEU A 144 11.87 -22.49 -0.67
N ASP A 145 10.78 -23.17 -0.29
CA ASP A 145 9.42 -22.76 -0.66
C ASP A 145 9.04 -21.43 0.05
N MET A 146 9.46 -21.24 1.31
CA MET A 146 9.29 -19.98 2.04
C MET A 146 10.11 -18.84 1.41
N GLU A 147 11.38 -19.08 1.07
CA GLU A 147 12.23 -18.13 0.35
C GLU A 147 11.60 -17.72 -0.98
N HIS A 148 11.16 -18.70 -1.78
CA HIS A 148 10.47 -18.46 -3.05
C HIS A 148 9.21 -17.63 -2.87
N THR A 149 8.41 -17.91 -1.84
CA THR A 149 7.21 -17.14 -1.50
C THR A 149 7.55 -15.66 -1.26
N PHE A 150 8.61 -15.39 -0.49
CA PHE A 150 9.03 -14.03 -0.21
C PHE A 150 9.60 -13.33 -1.45
N LEU A 151 10.43 -14.02 -2.24
CA LEU A 151 10.95 -13.52 -3.52
C LEU A 151 9.84 -13.14 -4.48
N LEU A 152 8.76 -13.91 -4.54
CA LEU A 152 7.62 -13.61 -5.38
C LEU A 152 6.96 -12.26 -5.02
N LEU A 153 6.90 -11.93 -3.73
CA LEU A 153 6.41 -10.61 -3.26
C LEU A 153 7.37 -9.49 -3.66
N VAL A 154 8.68 -9.72 -3.56
CA VAL A 154 9.71 -8.76 -3.96
C VAL A 154 9.64 -8.47 -5.47
N GLU A 155 9.51 -9.51 -6.29
CA GLU A 155 9.37 -9.38 -7.75
C GLU A 155 8.10 -8.62 -8.13
N ASP A 156 6.99 -8.89 -7.44
CA ASP A 156 5.72 -8.19 -7.67
C ASP A 156 5.83 -6.71 -7.30
N ARG A 157 6.47 -6.41 -6.17
CA ARG A 157 6.71 -5.03 -5.71
C ARG A 157 7.61 -4.24 -6.67
N LEU A 158 8.50 -4.92 -7.39
CA LEU A 158 9.33 -4.35 -8.45
C LEU A 158 8.59 -4.24 -9.81
N GLY A 159 7.39 -4.80 -9.93
CA GLY A 159 6.63 -4.86 -11.19
C GLY A 159 7.25 -5.83 -12.21
N GLU A 160 7.96 -6.86 -11.74
CA GLU A 160 8.71 -7.80 -12.58
C GLU A 160 8.01 -9.16 -12.73
N THR A 161 6.86 -9.35 -12.08
CA THR A 161 5.97 -10.50 -12.24
C THR A 161 4.51 -10.05 -12.15
N ASP A 162 3.62 -10.67 -12.93
CA ASP A 162 2.17 -10.49 -12.82
C ASP A 162 1.53 -11.61 -11.97
N THR A 163 2.33 -12.53 -11.45
CA THR A 163 1.82 -13.75 -10.78
C THR A 163 0.99 -13.41 -9.54
N VAL A 164 1.42 -12.42 -8.75
CA VAL A 164 0.70 -12.06 -7.52
C VAL A 164 -0.57 -11.30 -7.84
N SER A 165 -0.57 -10.37 -8.81
CA SER A 165 -1.78 -9.67 -9.25
C SER A 165 -2.81 -10.64 -9.86
N GLU A 166 -2.39 -11.60 -10.68
CA GLU A 166 -3.27 -12.66 -11.22
C GLU A 166 -3.84 -13.57 -10.11
N ARG A 167 -3.08 -13.81 -9.04
CA ARG A 167 -3.55 -14.53 -7.84
C ARG A 167 -4.56 -13.69 -7.05
N TRP A 168 -4.29 -12.40 -6.89
CA TRP A 168 -5.17 -11.45 -6.22
C TRP A 168 -6.51 -11.31 -6.93
N ASP A 169 -6.53 -11.16 -8.24
CA ASP A 169 -7.78 -11.04 -9.01
C ASP A 169 -8.69 -12.27 -8.81
N ARG A 170 -8.10 -13.48 -8.86
CA ARG A 170 -8.81 -14.74 -8.56
C ARG A 170 -9.29 -14.80 -7.10
N PHE A 171 -8.51 -14.22 -6.18
CA PHE A 171 -8.85 -14.17 -4.76
C PHE A 171 -10.05 -13.25 -4.50
N VAL A 172 -10.08 -12.06 -5.10
CA VAL A 172 -11.16 -11.06 -4.97
C VAL A 172 -12.52 -11.61 -5.39
N ASP A 173 -12.53 -12.40 -6.47
CA ASP A 173 -13.74 -13.05 -6.99
C ASP A 173 -14.18 -14.29 -6.18
N SER A 174 -13.41 -14.67 -5.16
CA SER A 174 -13.66 -15.86 -4.36
C SER A 174 -14.45 -15.57 -3.07
N LYS A 175 -15.02 -16.63 -2.49
CA LYS A 175 -15.65 -16.59 -1.17
C LYS A 175 -14.70 -16.25 -0.02
N TYR A 176 -13.38 -16.25 -0.26
CA TYR A 176 -12.34 -16.01 0.74
C TYR A 176 -12.01 -14.53 0.91
N HIS A 177 -12.41 -13.68 -0.04
CA HIS A 177 -12.11 -12.25 -0.04
C HIS A 177 -12.79 -11.51 1.13
N LYS A 178 -14.07 -11.77 1.41
CA LYS A 178 -14.75 -11.10 2.54
C LYS A 178 -14.11 -11.40 3.91
N PRO A 179 -13.80 -12.67 4.25
CA PRO A 179 -12.97 -12.98 5.42
C PRO A 179 -11.67 -12.19 5.49
N PHE A 180 -10.99 -12.04 4.35
CA PHE A 180 -9.71 -11.32 4.28
C PHE A 180 -9.84 -9.87 4.67
N MET A 181 -10.85 -9.19 4.12
CA MET A 181 -11.09 -7.78 4.41
C MET A 181 -11.40 -7.53 5.89
N VAL A 182 -12.08 -8.47 6.56
CA VAL A 182 -12.32 -8.39 8.01
C VAL A 182 -11.00 -8.51 8.77
N VAL A 183 -10.21 -9.56 8.52
CA VAL A 183 -8.91 -9.77 9.19
C VAL A 183 -7.96 -8.60 8.92
N SER A 184 -7.93 -8.10 7.69
CA SER A 184 -7.09 -6.98 7.28
C SER A 184 -7.42 -5.67 7.99
N ARG A 185 -8.69 -5.45 8.33
CA ARG A 185 -9.13 -4.24 9.06
C ARG A 185 -8.94 -4.37 10.56
N GLU A 186 -9.14 -5.58 11.09
CA GLU A 186 -9.17 -5.85 12.54
C GLU A 186 -7.81 -6.30 13.08
N GLY A 187 -6.85 -6.61 12.21
CA GLY A 187 -5.52 -7.14 12.52
C GLY A 187 -5.56 -8.64 12.83
N THR A 188 -6.48 -9.05 13.70
CA THR A 188 -6.80 -10.44 14.01
C THR A 188 -8.31 -10.63 14.07
N ALA A 189 -8.82 -11.78 13.61
CA ALA A 189 -10.24 -12.11 13.71
C ALA A 189 -10.47 -13.60 13.98
N SER A 190 -11.53 -13.89 14.73
CA SER A 190 -12.05 -15.25 14.91
C SER A 190 -13.11 -15.57 13.84
N PRO A 191 -13.48 -16.86 13.67
CA PRO A 191 -14.60 -17.24 12.79
C PRO A 191 -15.92 -16.52 13.13
N GLU A 192 -16.13 -16.18 14.41
CA GLU A 192 -17.29 -15.46 14.90
C GLU A 192 -17.32 -13.99 14.45
N ASP A 193 -16.16 -13.34 14.36
CA ASP A 193 -16.04 -11.94 13.94
C ASP A 193 -16.24 -11.80 12.42
N VAL A 194 -15.80 -12.80 11.68
CA VAL A 194 -15.92 -12.84 10.22
C VAL A 194 -17.34 -13.18 9.77
N LEU A 195 -18.03 -14.09 10.47
CA LEU A 195 -19.33 -14.64 10.07
C LEU A 195 -20.40 -13.60 9.67
N PRO A 196 -20.58 -12.47 10.38
CA PRO A 196 -21.57 -11.45 10.02
C PRO A 196 -21.37 -10.83 8.64
N ASN A 197 -20.15 -10.90 8.09
CA ASN A 197 -19.80 -10.31 6.80
C ASN A 197 -19.94 -11.31 5.64
N LEU A 198 -20.32 -12.56 5.93
CA LEU A 198 -20.45 -13.62 4.93
C LEU A 198 -21.87 -13.67 4.34
N SER A 199 -22.10 -14.57 3.37
CA SER A 199 -23.44 -14.83 2.85
C SER A 199 -24.38 -15.33 3.95
N GLU A 200 -25.69 -15.03 3.86
CA GLU A 200 -26.69 -15.43 4.86
C GLU A 200 -26.74 -16.95 5.12
N ASP A 201 -26.35 -17.76 4.14
CA ASP A 201 -26.29 -19.22 4.24
C ASP A 201 -24.99 -19.76 4.86
N ALA A 202 -23.98 -18.92 5.07
CA ALA A 202 -22.70 -19.35 5.64
C ALA A 202 -22.84 -19.60 7.14
N ASP A 203 -22.23 -20.67 7.63
CA ASP A 203 -22.18 -20.96 9.05
C ASP A 203 -20.78 -20.72 9.65
N ARG A 204 -20.68 -20.84 10.98
CA ARG A 204 -19.41 -20.71 11.71
C ARG A 204 -18.33 -21.69 11.21
N LYS A 205 -18.73 -22.88 10.77
CA LYS A 205 -17.80 -23.89 10.25
C LYS A 205 -17.28 -23.46 8.88
N ASP A 206 -18.10 -22.85 8.05
CA ASP A 206 -17.68 -22.25 6.78
C ASP A 206 -16.68 -21.11 7.01
N ALA A 207 -17.00 -20.17 7.90
CA ALA A 207 -16.10 -19.07 8.27
C ALA A 207 -14.73 -19.60 8.75
N LYS A 208 -14.74 -20.59 9.65
CA LYS A 208 -13.52 -21.25 10.13
C LYS A 208 -12.75 -21.92 9.00
N ASN A 209 -13.42 -22.65 8.12
CA ASN A 209 -12.76 -23.32 7.01
C ASN A 209 -12.12 -22.30 6.05
N TRP A 210 -12.76 -21.16 5.81
CA TRP A 210 -12.22 -20.13 4.92
C TRP A 210 -11.01 -19.41 5.51
N LEU A 211 -10.92 -19.29 6.84
CA LEU A 211 -9.74 -18.78 7.54
C LEU A 211 -8.61 -19.83 7.67
N GLU A 212 -8.95 -21.10 7.93
CA GLU A 212 -7.94 -22.17 8.02
C GLU A 212 -7.38 -22.60 6.66
N ARG A 213 -8.17 -22.40 5.60
CA ARG A 213 -7.95 -23.00 4.28
C ARG A 213 -8.33 -22.04 3.14
N PRO A 214 -7.82 -20.79 3.13
CA PRO A 214 -8.27 -19.80 2.14
C PRO A 214 -8.03 -20.25 0.71
N LEU A 215 -6.97 -21.01 0.44
CA LEU A 215 -6.55 -21.33 -0.92
C LEU A 215 -5.95 -22.74 -1.00
N TYR A 216 -6.65 -23.76 -0.50
CA TYR A 216 -6.11 -25.12 -0.59
C TYR A 216 -5.79 -25.49 -2.06
N ASP A 217 -4.51 -25.83 -2.26
CA ASP A 217 -3.85 -26.46 -3.41
C ASP A 217 -3.18 -25.58 -4.48
N TRP A 218 -3.24 -24.25 -4.44
CA TRP A 218 -2.81 -23.46 -5.63
C TRP A 218 -1.75 -22.38 -5.46
N ASP A 219 -1.53 -21.79 -4.28
CA ASP A 219 -0.64 -20.64 -4.18
C ASP A 219 0.21 -20.68 -2.91
N ASP A 220 1.51 -20.42 -3.09
CA ASP A 220 2.52 -20.26 -2.03
C ASP A 220 2.21 -19.03 -1.14
N LEU A 221 1.27 -18.17 -1.57
CA LEU A 221 0.84 -16.93 -0.92
C LEU A 221 -0.28 -17.18 0.10
N VAL A 222 0.01 -17.92 1.17
CA VAL A 222 -0.97 -18.15 2.24
C VAL A 222 -1.21 -16.86 3.01
N PRO A 223 -2.43 -16.27 3.02
CA PRO A 223 -2.65 -14.92 3.57
C PRO A 223 -2.78 -14.87 5.10
N TYR A 224 -3.02 -16.00 5.77
CA TYR A 224 -3.30 -16.04 7.20
C TYR A 224 -2.33 -16.92 7.98
N TYR A 225 -2.16 -16.59 9.26
CA TYR A 225 -1.58 -17.47 10.26
C TYR A 225 -2.48 -17.58 11.49
N ARG A 226 -2.30 -18.64 12.29
CA ARG A 226 -2.98 -18.79 13.58
C ARG A 226 -2.32 -17.90 14.62
N ALA A 227 -3.02 -16.87 15.08
CA ALA A 227 -2.52 -15.91 16.07
C ALA A 227 -2.60 -16.42 17.52
N GLY A 228 -3.44 -17.44 17.78
CA GLY A 228 -3.72 -17.95 19.12
C GLY A 228 -5.21 -17.90 19.42
N ASP A 229 -5.67 -18.62 20.46
CA ASP A 229 -7.06 -18.56 20.97
C ASP A 229 -8.21 -18.73 19.95
N GLY A 230 -7.91 -19.31 18.78
CA GLY A 230 -8.88 -19.50 17.70
C GLY A 230 -8.97 -18.34 16.70
N GLU A 231 -8.10 -17.34 16.84
CA GLU A 231 -7.97 -16.17 15.98
C GLU A 231 -6.93 -16.39 14.87
N PHE A 232 -7.11 -15.62 13.80
CA PHE A 232 -6.27 -15.60 12.61
C PHE A 232 -5.79 -14.18 12.37
N GLY A 233 -4.49 -14.02 12.10
CA GLY A 233 -3.89 -12.76 11.66
C GLY A 233 -3.35 -12.86 10.25
N LEU A 234 -2.89 -11.73 9.69
CA LEU A 234 -2.25 -11.69 8.38
C LEU A 234 -0.80 -12.19 8.43
N SER A 235 -0.46 -13.12 7.53
CA SER A 235 0.93 -13.53 7.28
C SER A 235 1.70 -12.42 6.56
N THR A 236 2.99 -12.61 6.28
CA THR A 236 3.77 -11.69 5.43
C THR A 236 3.10 -11.48 4.07
N SER A 237 2.65 -12.55 3.42
CA SER A 237 1.89 -12.44 2.16
C SER A 237 0.56 -11.72 2.36
N GLY A 238 -0.14 -11.98 3.46
CA GLY A 238 -1.41 -11.32 3.78
C GLY A 238 -1.25 -9.81 3.97
N LYS A 239 -0.25 -9.38 4.74
CA LYS A 239 0.07 -7.96 4.96
C LYS A 239 0.45 -7.26 3.65
N TYR A 240 1.26 -7.92 2.83
CA TYR A 240 1.59 -7.44 1.49
C TYR A 240 0.34 -7.24 0.62
N LEU A 241 -0.53 -8.25 0.53
CA LEU A 241 -1.75 -8.16 -0.29
C LEU A 241 -2.70 -7.06 0.20
N ALA A 242 -2.88 -6.95 1.52
CA ALA A 242 -3.70 -5.91 2.13
C ALA A 242 -3.18 -4.51 1.78
N HIS A 243 -1.89 -4.27 2.02
CA HIS A 243 -1.29 -2.97 1.76
C HIS A 243 -1.20 -2.64 0.27
N HIS A 244 -0.78 -3.60 -0.56
CA HIS A 244 -0.47 -3.35 -1.97
C HIS A 244 -1.70 -3.35 -2.88
N TYR A 245 -2.71 -4.18 -2.59
CA TYR A 245 -3.85 -4.38 -3.49
C TYR A 245 -5.20 -3.98 -2.89
N ALA A 246 -5.43 -4.19 -1.59
CA ALA A 246 -6.74 -3.90 -0.98
C ALA A 246 -6.94 -2.41 -0.64
N GLY A 247 -5.86 -1.62 -0.65
CA GLY A 247 -5.82 -0.30 -0.03
C GLY A 247 -5.66 -0.44 1.48
N SER A 248 -4.80 0.37 2.11
CA SER A 248 -4.59 0.27 3.56
C SER A 248 -5.93 0.44 4.29
N ALA A 249 -6.07 -0.19 5.46
CA ALA A 249 -7.28 -0.03 6.27
C ALA A 249 -7.61 1.45 6.58
N GLU A 250 -6.63 2.36 6.46
CA GLU A 250 -6.82 3.81 6.57
C GLU A 250 -7.52 4.42 5.34
N SER A 251 -7.23 3.97 4.11
CA SER A 251 -7.96 4.45 2.92
C SER A 251 -9.38 3.91 2.82
N LEU A 252 -9.63 2.73 3.39
CA LEU A 252 -10.97 2.11 3.43
C LEU A 252 -11.87 2.66 4.56
N ALA A 253 -11.30 3.38 5.52
CA ALA A 253 -12.06 4.05 6.58
C ALA A 253 -12.69 5.37 6.11
N GLU A 254 -12.17 6.00 5.04
CA GLU A 254 -12.71 7.25 4.50
C GLU A 254 -13.87 7.07 3.50
N GLU A 255 -14.07 5.88 2.92
CA GLU A 255 -15.21 5.61 2.02
C GLU A 255 -16.42 4.99 2.73
N GLY A 256 -16.49 5.13 4.06
CA GLY A 256 -17.47 4.47 4.93
C GLY A 256 -18.50 5.38 5.60
N ASP A 257 -18.85 6.55 5.05
CA ASP A 257 -20.04 7.31 5.51
C ASP A 257 -20.74 8.01 4.35
N GLY A 258 -21.48 7.21 3.59
CA GLY A 258 -22.43 7.65 2.55
C GLY A 258 -23.76 6.92 2.71
N GLY A 259 -24.21 6.74 3.95
CA GLY A 259 -25.51 6.16 4.28
C GLY A 259 -26.63 7.19 4.09
N ASP A 260 -27.35 7.02 2.98
CA ASP A 260 -28.75 7.40 2.71
C ASP A 260 -29.59 7.84 3.93
N ASP A 261 -29.83 9.15 4.05
CA ASP A 261 -30.98 9.68 4.80
C ASP A 261 -32.04 10.17 3.80
N SER A 262 -33.01 9.29 3.61
CA SER A 262 -34.30 9.59 3.00
C SER A 262 -35.04 10.64 3.83
N ASP A 263 -35.41 11.78 3.23
CA ASP A 263 -36.49 12.64 3.73
C ASP A 263 -37.58 12.78 2.66
N ASP A 264 -38.71 12.16 2.95
CA ASP A 264 -39.91 12.10 2.13
C ASP A 264 -40.92 13.13 2.70
N GLY A 265 -41.09 14.27 2.03
CA GLY A 265 -41.84 15.41 2.56
C GLY A 265 -42.54 16.26 1.48
N GLN A 266 -43.68 15.77 0.99
CA GLN A 266 -44.65 16.40 0.09
C GLN A 266 -44.96 17.90 0.33
N THR A 267 -44.94 18.73 -0.74
CA THR A 267 -46.11 19.40 -1.41
C THR A 267 -45.84 20.77 -2.07
N SER A 268 -46.33 20.88 -3.31
CA SER A 268 -47.00 22.02 -3.98
C SER A 268 -46.22 23.09 -4.77
N LEU A 269 -46.88 23.53 -5.85
CA LEU A 269 -46.59 24.56 -6.88
C LEU A 269 -45.73 24.07 -8.07
N ASP A 270 -46.14 24.13 -9.34
CA ASP A 270 -47.18 24.93 -9.98
C ASP A 270 -47.77 24.29 -11.25
N ASP A 271 -48.99 24.75 -11.48
CA ASP A 271 -49.99 24.53 -12.52
C ASP A 271 -49.46 24.64 -13.97
N VAL A 272 -49.64 23.57 -14.76
CA VAL A 272 -49.41 23.57 -16.22
C VAL A 272 -50.70 24.03 -16.91
N GLY A 273 -50.79 25.34 -17.10
CA GLY A 273 -51.82 25.99 -17.90
C GLY A 273 -51.36 26.27 -19.34
N GLY A 274 -51.76 25.40 -20.26
CA GLY A 274 -52.43 25.84 -21.48
C GLY A 274 -51.66 25.94 -22.80
N ASN A 275 -52.34 25.42 -23.83
CA ASN A 275 -52.32 25.80 -25.24
C ASN A 275 -51.31 25.04 -26.13
N GLY A 276 -51.68 24.28 -27.15
CA GLY A 276 -52.97 24.03 -27.80
C GLY A 276 -52.75 23.34 -29.16
N GLY A 277 -53.83 22.87 -29.79
CA GLY A 277 -53.91 22.49 -31.21
C GLY A 277 -54.06 20.99 -31.44
N ASP A 278 -55.29 20.46 -31.51
CA ASP A 278 -56.10 20.29 -32.73
C ASP A 278 -55.44 19.39 -33.79
N SER A 279 -56.03 18.21 -34.02
CA SER A 279 -56.90 18.00 -35.20
C SER A 279 -57.39 16.54 -35.28
N ASP A 280 -58.67 16.41 -35.59
CA ASP A 280 -59.46 15.21 -35.85
C ASP A 280 -58.99 14.39 -37.08
N GLU A 281 -59.00 13.06 -36.97
CA GLU A 281 -59.77 12.10 -37.79
C GLU A 281 -59.65 10.67 -37.22
#